data_AF-A0A537KZV9-F1
#
_entry.id   AF-A0A537KZV9-F1
#
_cell.length_a   1.000
_cell.length_b   1.000
_cell.length_c   1.000
_cell.angle_alpha   90.00
_cell.angle_beta   90.00
_cell.angle_gamma   90.00
#
_symmetry.space_group_name_H-M   'P 1'
#
loop_
_entity.id
_entity.type
_entity.pdbx_description
1 polymer ?
#
loop_
_entity_poly.entity_id
_entity_poly.type
_entity_poly.pdbx_seq_one_letter_code
_entity_poly.pdbx_strand_id
1 'polypeptide(L)'
;MKAMAAAGGMANSAVASATYTVVQQVATPAFSPAAGTYTSSVTVTISDSTAGAAIHYTTDGSTPTASSPIYSSSILVAQTTTIKAMAAKSGMTNSGVASATY
;
A
#
# COMPACT_ATOMS: atom_id res chain seq x y z
N MET A 1 47.84 -12.62 28.11
CA MET A 1 46.80 -11.55 28.09
C MET A 1 45.61 -12.04 28.89
N LYS A 2 45.42 -11.49 30.09
CA LYS A 2 44.18 -11.55 30.88
C LYS A 2 43.91 -10.10 31.26
N ALA A 3 42.75 -9.57 30.91
CA ALA A 3 42.34 -8.23 31.31
C ALA A 3 40.99 -8.30 32.03
N MET A 4 41.01 -7.85 33.28
CA MET A 4 39.89 -7.32 34.07
C MET A 4 40.41 -5.91 34.51
N ALA A 5 39.65 -4.83 34.77
CA ALA A 5 38.25 -4.64 35.14
C ALA A 5 37.79 -3.17 34.93
N ALA A 6 36.46 -3.01 34.87
CA ALA A 6 35.57 -1.91 35.29
C ALA A 6 35.80 -0.43 34.88
N ALA A 7 34.80 0.13 34.18
CA ALA A 7 34.39 1.53 34.32
C ALA A 7 32.86 1.57 34.49
N GLY A 8 32.41 2.16 35.59
CA GLY A 8 31.01 2.26 35.98
C GLY A 8 30.20 3.24 35.13
N GLY A 9 28.88 3.18 35.30
CA GLY A 9 27.97 4.24 34.87
C GLY A 9 27.53 4.16 33.42
N MET A 10 26.88 3.07 33.00
CA MET A 10 25.92 3.17 31.90
C MET A 10 24.53 3.18 32.50
N ALA A 11 23.94 4.38 32.52
CA ALA A 11 22.53 4.58 32.77
C ALA A 11 21.75 3.58 31.92
N ASN A 12 20.84 2.87 32.59
CA ASN A 12 19.81 2.06 31.98
C ASN A 12 19.21 2.91 30.86
N SER A 13 19.35 2.48 29.60
CA SER A 13 18.77 3.23 28.48
C SER A 13 17.31 3.49 28.82
N ALA A 14 16.92 4.77 28.85
CA ALA A 14 15.54 5.14 29.03
C ALA A 14 14.74 4.34 28.01
N VAL A 15 13.86 3.47 28.48
CA VAL A 15 12.81 2.93 27.62
C VAL A 15 12.00 4.15 27.21
N ALA A 16 12.36 4.72 26.06
CA ALA A 16 11.55 5.71 25.40
C ALA A 16 10.24 4.99 25.14
N SER A 17 9.24 5.28 25.97
CA SER A 17 7.85 5.01 25.69
C SER A 17 7.49 5.87 24.49
N ALA A 18 7.96 5.46 23.30
CA ALA A 18 7.32 5.82 22.07
C ALA A 18 5.94 5.20 22.18
N THR A 19 4.94 6.03 22.47
CA THR A 19 3.56 5.70 22.14
C THR A 19 3.52 5.48 20.65
N TYR A 20 3.89 4.28 20.19
CA TYR A 20 3.57 3.80 18.87
C TYR A 20 2.05 3.65 18.87
N THR A 21 1.34 4.73 18.58
CA THR A 21 0.01 4.63 18.02
C THR A 21 0.18 3.80 16.75
N VAL A 22 -0.07 2.49 16.86
CA VAL A 22 -0.24 1.61 15.71
C VAL A 22 -1.55 2.04 15.07
N VAL A 23 -1.51 3.15 14.33
CA VAL A 23 -2.61 3.51 13.43
C VAL A 23 -2.64 2.39 12.41
N GLN A 24 -3.72 1.63 12.39
CA GLN A 24 -3.80 0.50 11.48
C GLN A 24 -3.86 1.03 10.06
N GLN A 25 -2.93 0.59 9.21
CA GLN A 25 -2.89 0.96 7.81
C GLN A 25 -3.77 0.00 7.01
N VAL A 26 -4.48 0.55 6.03
CA VAL A 26 -5.21 -0.24 5.03
C VAL A 26 -4.19 -1.02 4.19
N ALA A 27 -4.51 -2.28 3.88
CA ALA A 27 -3.72 -3.08 2.96
C ALA A 27 -3.59 -2.43 1.59
N THR A 28 -2.51 -2.73 0.87
CA THR A 28 -2.29 -2.23 -0.48
C THR A 28 -3.16 -3.03 -1.46
N PRO A 29 -3.90 -2.38 -2.38
CA PRO A 29 -4.69 -3.07 -3.37
C PRO A 29 -3.85 -4.03 -4.23
N ALA A 30 -4.43 -5.18 -4.54
CA ALA A 30 -3.85 -6.16 -5.45
C ALA A 30 -4.62 -6.17 -6.77
N PHE A 31 -3.88 -6.31 -7.87
CA PHE A 31 -4.45 -6.43 -9.20
C PHE A 31 -4.46 -7.88 -9.69
N SER A 32 -5.51 -8.25 -10.42
CA SER A 32 -5.61 -9.54 -11.11
C SER A 32 -6.23 -9.36 -12.51
N PRO A 33 -5.60 -9.85 -13.60
CA PRO A 33 -4.33 -10.57 -13.62
C PRO A 33 -3.13 -9.69 -13.24
N ALA A 34 -1.95 -10.28 -13.08
CA ALA A 34 -0.74 -9.51 -12.77
C ALA A 34 -0.35 -8.57 -13.93
N ALA A 35 0.39 -7.51 -13.61
CA ALA A 35 0.98 -6.62 -14.60
C ALA A 35 1.83 -7.42 -15.62
N GLY A 36 1.80 -7.00 -16.89
CA GLY A 36 2.48 -7.69 -17.97
C GLY A 36 2.07 -7.16 -19.32
N THR A 37 2.67 -7.70 -20.39
CA THR A 37 2.30 -7.31 -21.76
C THR A 37 1.18 -8.19 -22.26
N TYR A 38 0.05 -7.58 -22.62
CA TYR A 38 -1.09 -8.28 -23.22
C TYR A 38 -1.26 -7.87 -24.69
N THR A 39 -1.39 -8.85 -25.59
CA THR A 39 -1.61 -8.62 -27.03
C THR A 39 -3.09 -8.46 -27.40
N SER A 40 -3.98 -8.62 -26.42
CA SER A 40 -5.43 -8.50 -26.55
C SER A 40 -5.99 -7.78 -25.33
N SER A 41 -7.25 -7.36 -25.40
CA SER A 41 -7.89 -6.68 -24.28
C SER A 41 -7.90 -7.54 -23.03
N VAL A 42 -7.48 -6.98 -21.89
CA VAL A 42 -7.45 -7.65 -20.59
C VAL A 42 -8.44 -7.00 -19.64
N THR A 43 -9.17 -7.83 -18.90
CA THR A 43 -10.08 -7.36 -17.86
C THR A 43 -9.35 -7.41 -16.52
N VAL A 44 -9.09 -6.24 -15.94
CA VAL A 44 -8.36 -6.08 -14.68
C VAL A 44 -9.35 -5.93 -13.54
N THR A 45 -9.13 -6.71 -12.49
CA THR A 45 -9.84 -6.63 -11.23
C THR A 45 -8.92 -6.12 -10.14
N ILE A 46 -9.47 -5.34 -9.20
CA ILE A 46 -8.73 -4.79 -8.07
C ILE A 46 -9.41 -5.28 -6.79
N SER A 47 -8.62 -5.83 -5.88
CA SER A 47 -9.09 -6.36 -4.61
C SER A 47 -8.25 -5.84 -3.46
N ASP A 48 -8.84 -5.70 -2.28
CA ASP A 48 -8.14 -5.33 -1.05
C ASP A 48 -8.45 -6.34 0.05
N SER A 49 -7.46 -6.67 0.88
CA SER A 49 -7.67 -7.57 2.02
C SER A 49 -8.31 -6.86 3.23
N THR A 50 -8.36 -5.53 3.23
CA THR A 50 -9.05 -4.74 4.24
C THR A 50 -10.53 -4.65 3.91
N ALA A 51 -11.33 -5.47 4.57
CA ALA A 51 -12.78 -5.44 4.40
C ALA A 51 -13.37 -4.04 4.65
N GLY A 52 -14.17 -3.55 3.71
CA GLY A 52 -14.83 -2.24 3.78
C GLY A 52 -13.93 -1.04 3.47
N ALA A 53 -12.72 -1.24 2.94
CA ALA A 53 -11.94 -0.14 2.38
C ALA A 53 -12.45 0.27 0.99
N ALA A 54 -12.46 1.57 0.72
CA ALA A 54 -12.76 2.12 -0.59
C ALA A 54 -11.47 2.14 -1.42
N ILE A 55 -11.49 1.47 -2.57
CA ILE A 55 -10.34 1.41 -3.48
C ILE A 55 -10.50 2.56 -4.48
N HIS A 56 -9.58 3.50 -4.46
CA HIS A 56 -9.47 4.59 -5.43
C HIS A 56 -8.44 4.23 -6.50
N TYR A 57 -8.73 4.52 -7.77
CA TYR A 57 -7.84 4.18 -8.86
C TYR A 57 -7.73 5.25 -9.93
N THR A 58 -6.70 5.13 -10.74
CA THR A 58 -6.41 5.94 -11.92
C THR A 58 -5.89 5.03 -13.02
N THR A 59 -6.17 5.36 -14.28
CA THR A 59 -5.73 4.59 -15.46
C THR A 59 -4.75 5.38 -16.34
N ASP A 60 -4.49 6.63 -16.00
CA ASP A 60 -3.56 7.53 -16.68
C ASP A 60 -2.14 7.47 -16.07
N GLY A 61 -1.91 6.62 -15.06
CA GLY A 61 -0.67 6.54 -14.32
C GLY A 61 -0.45 7.63 -13.26
N SER A 62 -1.41 8.53 -13.04
CA SER A 62 -1.36 9.53 -11.96
C SER A 62 -1.55 8.87 -10.59
N THR A 63 -1.06 9.48 -9.51
CA THR A 63 -1.27 8.94 -8.16
C THR A 63 -2.74 9.07 -7.74
N PRO A 64 -3.43 7.99 -7.35
CA PRO A 64 -4.81 8.08 -6.88
C PRO A 64 -4.88 8.84 -5.56
N THR A 65 -5.92 9.64 -5.41
CA THR A 65 -6.24 10.40 -4.19
C THR A 65 -7.63 9.99 -3.69
N ALA A 66 -8.04 10.47 -2.51
CA ALA A 66 -9.41 10.26 -2.03
C ALA A 66 -10.50 10.86 -2.94
N SER A 67 -10.13 11.78 -3.85
CA SER A 67 -11.01 12.34 -4.87
C SER A 67 -11.02 11.55 -6.18
N SER A 68 -10.12 10.57 -6.33
CA SER A 68 -10.09 9.72 -7.51
C SER A 68 -11.29 8.76 -7.55
N PRO A 69 -11.70 8.30 -8.74
CA PRO A 69 -12.82 7.37 -8.88
C PRO A 69 -12.67 6.14 -7.99
N ILE A 70 -13.78 5.72 -7.38
CA ILE A 70 -13.83 4.48 -6.58
C ILE A 70 -14.03 3.31 -7.54
N TYR A 71 -13.19 2.30 -7.39
CA TYR A 71 -13.29 1.04 -8.09
C TYR A 71 -14.55 0.29 -7.64
N SER A 72 -15.44 0.04 -8.59
CA SER A 72 -16.72 -0.65 -8.37
C SER A 72 -17.01 -1.75 -9.40
N SER A 73 -16.22 -1.82 -10.48
CA SER A 73 -16.38 -2.78 -11.56
C SER A 73 -15.03 -3.01 -12.24
N SER A 74 -14.86 -4.18 -12.86
CA SER A 74 -13.64 -4.52 -13.60
C SER A 74 -13.29 -3.49 -14.67
N ILE A 75 -11.98 -3.24 -14.84
CA ILE A 75 -11.45 -2.28 -15.79
C ILE A 75 -11.06 -3.04 -17.06
N LEU A 76 -11.69 -2.71 -18.19
CA LEU A 76 -11.27 -3.23 -19.48
C LEU A 76 -10.10 -2.41 -20.00
N VAL A 77 -8.95 -3.06 -20.19
CA VAL A 77 -7.74 -2.47 -20.77
C VAL A 77 -7.59 -2.98 -22.20
N ALA A 78 -7.76 -2.10 -23.19
CA ALA A 78 -7.64 -2.45 -24.61
C ALA A 78 -6.30 -2.04 -25.24
N GLN A 79 -5.53 -1.18 -24.56
CA GLN A 79 -4.23 -0.68 -24.99
C GLN A 79 -3.33 -0.49 -23.77
N THR A 80 -2.04 -0.24 -23.98
CA THR A 80 -1.07 -0.11 -22.88
C THR A 80 -1.52 0.92 -21.86
N THR A 81 -1.85 0.47 -20.66
CA THR A 81 -2.48 1.30 -19.61
C THR A 81 -1.78 1.07 -18.29
N THR A 82 -1.38 2.14 -17.62
CA THR A 82 -0.84 2.06 -16.25
C THR A 82 -1.95 2.37 -15.27
N ILE A 83 -2.37 1.34 -14.55
CA ILE A 83 -3.38 1.44 -13.51
C ILE A 83 -2.67 1.60 -12.16
N LYS A 84 -3.04 2.64 -11.42
CA LYS A 84 -2.61 2.81 -10.03
C LYS A 84 -3.83 2.74 -9.10
N ALA A 85 -3.65 2.17 -7.92
CA ALA A 85 -4.73 2.00 -6.95
C ALA A 85 -4.25 2.25 -5.52
N MET A 86 -5.10 2.85 -4.70
CA MET A 86 -4.91 3.09 -3.27
C MET A 86 -6.23 2.82 -2.55
N ALA A 87 -6.18 2.08 -1.46
CA ALA A 87 -7.33 1.87 -0.59
C ALA A 87 -7.33 2.86 0.59
N ALA A 88 -8.52 3.37 0.91
CA ALA A 88 -8.75 4.27 2.02
C ALA A 88 -9.91 3.75 2.87
N LYS A 89 -9.81 3.88 4.19
CA LYS A 89 -10.87 3.50 5.12
C LYS A 89 -10.90 4.49 6.28
N SER A 90 -12.10 4.96 6.63
CA SER A 90 -12.28 5.90 7.73
C SER A 90 -11.73 5.33 9.03
N GLY A 91 -10.97 6.14 9.77
CA GLY A 91 -10.31 5.73 11.02
C GLY A 91 -9.01 4.92 10.83
N MET A 92 -8.53 4.74 9.60
CA MET A 92 -7.29 4.05 9.27
C MET A 92 -6.38 4.94 8.42
N THR A 93 -5.08 4.67 8.43
CA THR A 93 -4.16 5.30 7.48
C THR A 93 -4.34 4.68 6.10
N ASN A 94 -4.36 5.51 5.05
CA ASN A 94 -4.45 5.03 3.67
C ASN A 94 -3.35 4.01 3.34
N SER A 95 -3.67 3.12 2.41
CA SER A 95 -2.72 2.14 1.93
C SER A 95 -1.54 2.78 1.19
N GLY A 96 -0.53 1.96 0.89
CA GLY A 96 0.40 2.29 -0.19
C GLY A 96 -0.30 2.34 -1.55
N VAL A 97 0.36 2.93 -2.54
CA VAL A 97 -0.13 2.97 -3.92
C VAL A 97 0.38 1.73 -4.65
N ALA A 98 -0.54 0.89 -5.12
CA ALA A 98 -0.26 -0.20 -6.04
C ALA A 98 -0.16 0.36 -7.47
N SER A 99 0.73 -0.18 -8.30
CA SER A 99 0.90 0.22 -9.70
C SER A 99 1.05 -1.04 -10.56
N ALA A 100 0.29 -1.11 -11.65
CA ALA A 100 0.33 -2.21 -12.61
C ALA A 100 0.17 -1.68 -14.04
N THR A 101 1.02 -2.17 -14.94
CA THR A 101 0.96 -1.85 -16.37
C THR A 101 0.54 -3.09 -17.14
N TYR A 102 -0.40 -2.91 -18.05
CA TYR A 102 -1.02 -3.95 -18.90
C TYR A 102 -0.84 -3.60 -20.37
#